data_AF-A0A497C5B2-F1
#
_entry.id   AF-A0A497C5B2-F1
#
_cell.length_a   1.000
_cell.length_b   1.000
_cell.length_c   1.000
_cell.angle_alpha   90.00
_cell.angle_beta   90.00
_cell.angle_gamma   90.00
#
_symmetry.space_group_name_H-M   'P 1'
#
loop_
_entity.id
_entity.type
_entity.pdbx_description
1 polymer ?
#
loop_
_entity_poly.entity_id
_entity_poly.type
_entity_poly.pdbx_seq_one_letter_code
_entity_poly.pdbx_strand_id
1 'polypeptide(L)'
;MTTKGLKGKSKPRIMTYEAAPEGDWVTGLHPMDDLLRGERLPHIWCQGCGLGTALTSFISSLKWLEKNQGWDLDKVAVVSGIGCTGRIAGYVRLDSFHTTHGRAIPFATGLKIANPELKVIVISGDGDIAGIGGNHFIHAARRNLGITVVCVNNFNYGMTGGQVGPTTPHEARAVTAQYGNYEYPFNLPYLAAASGASFVARWTVLHARQLDWTLRKALPRAGFSFVEIIAPCSTAYSRWNPDGKGLDPENLRRRGLEVMKHYQLVGRTEHGIHPKDADVKVNERGEVLEIIEGEFLIEDKPDFEEAMAQRVDLAEKFWLREKETLDSRVELSLKERQVPRKEIQLGGFGGQGIMSAGKIIGMAASVYNKLEACFTQSYGPEARGGAAGSQVVISSKPIHHPHLTKPTSMIIMSQGAYEKYVQALAPGGILLLDSELVSLPEDHREDIRTFGIPATKIAEENGNNRAANTAMLGFWSAVEGILEKQALEQAIAESVPPKTVALNLEVFQQGYEQGLEAIQQEGSE
;
A
#
# COMPACT_ATOMS: atom_id res chain seq x y z
N MET A 1 -55.89 30.63 25.18
CA MET A 1 -55.95 31.72 24.17
C MET A 1 -54.53 32.22 23.91
N THR A 2 -54.16 32.23 22.62
CA THR A 2 -53.07 32.95 21.95
C THR A 2 -51.61 32.77 22.37
N THR A 3 -50.94 32.02 21.50
CA THR A 3 -49.53 32.06 21.12
C THR A 3 -49.04 33.48 20.74
N LYS A 4 -47.98 33.96 21.39
CA LYS A 4 -47.07 34.98 20.84
C LYS A 4 -45.63 34.53 21.05
N GLY A 5 -44.92 34.38 19.93
CA GLY A 5 -43.63 33.71 19.82
C GLY A 5 -42.47 34.43 20.52
N LEU A 6 -41.73 33.67 21.32
CA LEU A 6 -40.38 34.00 21.74
C LEU A 6 -39.41 33.55 20.65
N LYS A 7 -39.13 34.44 19.69
CA LYS A 7 -37.92 34.37 18.85
C LYS A 7 -36.77 34.95 19.66
N GLY A 8 -35.73 34.15 19.92
CA GLY A 8 -34.48 34.66 20.48
C GLY A 8 -33.81 33.77 21.53
N LYS A 9 -33.63 32.47 21.25
CA LYS A 9 -32.54 31.74 21.90
C LYS A 9 -31.32 31.85 20.98
N SER A 10 -30.38 32.72 21.33
CA SER A 10 -29.06 32.76 20.70
C SER A 10 -28.46 31.36 20.79
N LYS A 11 -28.24 30.73 19.63
CA LYS A 11 -27.35 29.55 19.55
C LYS A 11 -26.04 29.94 20.23
N PRO A 12 -25.40 29.05 21.01
CA PRO A 12 -24.07 29.33 21.52
C PRO A 12 -23.19 29.69 20.33
N ARG A 13 -22.58 30.88 20.34
CA ARG A 13 -21.55 31.24 19.36
C ARG A 13 -20.42 30.24 19.56
N ILE A 14 -20.38 29.22 18.72
CA ILE A 14 -19.14 28.52 18.44
C ILE A 14 -18.20 29.63 17.98
N MET A 15 -17.06 29.82 18.65
CA MET A 15 -16.03 30.76 18.21
C MET A 15 -15.39 30.20 16.94
N THR A 16 -16.13 30.19 15.84
CA THR A 16 -15.57 30.13 14.49
C THR A 16 -15.14 31.53 14.15
N TYR A 17 -13.84 31.72 13.98
CA TYR A 17 -13.25 32.92 13.42
C TYR A 17 -13.74 33.07 11.98
N GLU A 18 -14.66 34.01 11.72
CA GLU A 18 -14.95 34.47 10.36
C GLU A 18 -13.97 35.62 10.06
N ALA A 19 -13.09 35.42 9.09
CA ALA A 19 -12.18 36.46 8.63
C ALA A 19 -12.98 37.63 8.04
N ALA A 20 -12.53 38.86 8.29
CA ALA A 20 -13.14 40.04 7.69
C ALA A 20 -13.03 39.97 6.14
N PRO A 21 -14.00 40.53 5.38
CA PRO A 21 -14.01 40.48 3.91
C PRO A 21 -12.79 41.13 3.26
N GLU A 22 -12.20 42.10 3.95
CA GLU A 22 -10.94 42.76 3.60
C GLU A 22 -10.00 42.56 4.79
N GLY A 23 -8.87 41.89 4.57
CA GLY A 23 -7.87 41.73 5.62
C GLY A 23 -7.22 43.08 5.89
N ASP A 24 -7.48 43.68 7.06
CA ASP A 24 -6.82 44.86 7.65
C ASP A 24 -5.26 44.77 7.72
N TRP A 25 -4.66 43.75 7.10
CA TRP A 25 -3.27 43.36 7.23
C TRP A 25 -2.48 43.36 5.91
N VAL A 26 -3.11 43.49 4.73
CA VAL A 26 -2.36 43.74 3.50
C VAL A 26 -1.96 45.21 3.52
N THR A 27 -0.85 45.50 4.21
CA THR A 27 -0.42 46.88 4.43
C THR A 27 0.13 47.52 3.14
N GLY A 28 0.55 46.69 2.18
CA GLY A 28 1.27 47.14 0.99
C GLY A 28 2.70 47.59 1.30
N LEU A 29 3.13 47.49 2.56
CA LEU A 29 4.45 47.94 3.02
C LEU A 29 5.50 46.83 2.92
N HIS A 30 5.10 45.56 2.99
CA HIS A 30 6.03 44.43 2.87
C HIS A 30 5.80 43.65 1.56
N PRO A 31 6.87 43.31 0.80
CA PRO A 31 6.75 42.61 -0.49
C PRO A 31 6.11 41.22 -0.46
N MET A 32 5.75 40.70 0.72
CA MET A 32 5.15 39.37 0.93
C MET A 32 3.79 39.43 1.62
N ASP A 33 3.22 40.63 1.81
CA ASP A 33 1.91 40.82 2.46
C ASP A 33 0.79 40.03 1.79
N ASP A 34 0.93 39.77 0.49
CA ASP A 34 -0.05 39.05 -0.31
C ASP A 34 -0.06 37.52 -0.08
N LEU A 35 1.00 36.96 0.50
CA LEU A 35 1.09 35.52 0.79
C LEU A 35 1.32 35.22 2.27
N LEU A 36 1.28 36.24 3.13
CA LEU A 36 1.37 36.09 4.57
C LEU A 36 -0.01 36.33 5.22
N ARG A 37 -0.29 35.57 6.28
CA ARG A 37 -1.42 35.79 7.19
C ARG A 37 -0.99 36.79 8.26
N GLY A 38 -1.21 38.08 8.00
CA GLY A 38 -0.78 39.14 8.91
C GLY A 38 -1.43 39.06 10.29
N GLU A 39 -2.64 38.52 10.41
CA GLU A 39 -3.32 38.27 11.68
C GLU A 39 -2.65 37.18 12.53
N ARG A 40 -1.72 36.42 11.95
CA ARG A 40 -0.91 35.41 12.63
C ARG A 40 0.50 35.91 12.95
N LEU A 41 0.83 37.16 12.60
CA LEU A 41 2.09 37.80 12.93
C LEU A 41 1.97 38.64 14.23
N PRO A 42 3.06 38.77 15.02
CA PRO A 42 4.39 38.22 14.80
C PRO A 42 4.44 36.69 14.95
N HIS A 43 5.36 36.05 14.22
CA HIS A 43 5.56 34.60 14.32
C HIS A 43 6.14 34.21 15.70
N ILE A 44 5.96 32.94 16.10
CA ILE A 44 6.43 32.45 17.41
C ILE A 44 7.91 32.06 17.45
N TRP A 45 8.62 32.09 16.32
CA TRP A 45 9.98 31.58 16.23
C TRP A 45 11.00 32.44 16.98
N CYS A 46 12.01 31.78 17.53
CA CYS A 46 13.03 32.41 18.35
C CYS A 46 13.94 33.35 17.53
N GLN A 47 14.52 34.35 18.20
CA GLN A 47 15.54 35.20 17.60
C GLN A 47 16.75 34.38 17.14
N GLY A 48 17.21 34.63 15.91
CA GLY A 48 18.30 33.89 15.28
C GLY A 48 17.93 32.50 14.76
N CYS A 49 16.64 32.13 14.74
CA CYS A 49 16.17 30.91 14.08
C CYS A 49 16.15 31.10 12.54
N GLY A 50 16.53 30.06 11.79
CA GLY A 50 16.53 30.11 10.32
C GLY A 50 15.16 29.98 9.64
N LEU A 51 14.09 29.71 10.39
CA LEU A 51 12.75 29.45 9.82
C LEU A 51 12.15 30.66 9.08
N GLY A 52 12.45 31.88 9.52
CA GLY A 52 12.02 33.09 8.81
C GLY A 52 12.63 33.17 7.41
N THR A 53 13.92 32.82 7.27
CA THR A 53 14.59 32.78 5.96
C THR A 53 14.03 31.67 5.08
N ALA A 54 13.79 30.48 5.63
CA ALA A 54 13.16 29.39 4.88
C ALA A 54 11.77 29.77 4.35
N LEU A 55 10.93 30.40 5.20
CA LEU A 55 9.61 30.93 4.80
C LEU A 55 9.73 31.99 3.70
N THR A 56 10.69 32.93 3.86
CA THR A 56 10.94 34.01 2.91
C THR A 56 11.36 33.48 1.54
N SER A 57 12.32 32.55 1.50
CA SER A 57 12.76 31.90 0.25
C SER A 57 11.63 31.11 -0.41
N PHE A 58 10.79 30.43 0.39
CA PHE A 58 9.63 29.71 -0.10
C PHE A 58 8.60 30.66 -0.75
N ILE A 59 8.18 31.72 -0.06
CA ILE A 59 7.22 32.70 -0.60
C ILE A 59 7.78 33.37 -1.85
N SER A 60 9.06 33.79 -1.82
CA SER A 60 9.74 34.38 -2.99
C SER A 60 9.70 33.44 -4.21
N SER A 61 9.90 32.13 -4.00
CA SER A 61 9.84 31.15 -5.09
C SER A 61 8.44 31.04 -5.69
N LEU A 62 7.38 31.05 -4.87
CA LEU A 62 5.99 31.01 -5.33
C LEU A 62 5.61 32.26 -6.13
N LYS A 63 5.94 33.46 -5.63
CA LYS A 63 5.69 34.72 -6.35
C LYS A 63 6.41 34.75 -7.70
N TRP A 64 7.62 34.19 -7.76
CA TRP A 64 8.33 34.08 -9.03
C TRP A 64 7.62 33.11 -9.98
N LEU A 65 7.18 31.95 -9.49
CA LEU A 65 6.46 30.96 -10.30
C LEU A 65 5.12 31.48 -10.82
N GLU A 66 4.35 32.21 -10.00
CA GLU A 66 3.12 32.88 -10.42
C GLU A 66 3.41 33.88 -11.54
N LYS A 67 4.36 34.80 -11.32
CA LYS A 67 4.67 35.87 -12.26
C LYS A 67 5.31 35.38 -13.57
N ASN A 68 6.15 34.34 -13.53
CA ASN A 68 7.00 33.95 -14.67
C ASN A 68 6.61 32.62 -15.31
N GLN A 69 5.87 31.76 -14.61
CA GLN A 69 5.44 30.44 -15.12
C GLN A 69 3.91 30.27 -15.07
N GLY A 70 3.15 31.32 -14.76
CA GLY A 70 1.70 31.28 -14.75
C GLY A 70 1.11 30.32 -13.72
N TRP A 71 1.81 30.11 -12.60
CA TRP A 71 1.25 29.33 -11.50
C TRP A 71 0.00 30.02 -10.95
N ASP A 72 -1.07 29.25 -10.87
CA ASP A 72 -2.27 29.62 -10.14
C ASP A 72 -2.07 29.27 -8.65
N LEU A 73 -1.97 30.30 -7.80
CA LEU A 73 -1.74 30.10 -6.36
C LEU A 73 -2.95 29.50 -5.64
N ASP A 74 -4.16 29.58 -6.22
CA ASP A 74 -5.35 28.88 -5.69
C ASP A 74 -5.25 27.35 -5.88
N LYS A 75 -4.31 26.87 -6.71
CA LYS A 75 -3.99 25.44 -6.86
C LYS A 75 -2.79 24.99 -6.01
N VAL A 76 -2.26 25.85 -5.14
CA VAL A 76 -1.12 25.51 -4.28
C VAL A 76 -1.60 25.14 -2.88
N ALA A 77 -1.30 23.92 -2.46
CA ALA A 77 -1.62 23.42 -1.12
C ALA A 77 -0.35 23.19 -0.30
N VAL A 78 -0.27 23.83 0.87
CA VAL A 78 0.86 23.67 1.81
C VAL A 78 0.44 22.77 2.97
N VAL A 79 1.09 21.62 3.10
CA VAL A 79 0.84 20.66 4.18
C VAL A 79 2.01 20.66 5.15
N SER A 80 1.74 20.67 6.44
CA SER A 80 2.77 20.54 7.47
C SER A 80 2.36 19.57 8.56
N GLY A 81 3.35 19.04 9.27
CA GLY A 81 3.15 18.25 10.47
C GLY A 81 3.36 19.10 11.73
N ILE A 82 3.79 18.49 12.83
CA ILE A 82 3.94 19.16 14.12
C ILE A 82 5.42 19.51 14.37
N GLY A 83 5.66 20.77 14.75
CA GLY A 83 6.98 21.28 15.13
C GLY A 83 7.10 22.78 14.89
N CYS A 84 8.26 23.38 15.21
CA CYS A 84 8.51 24.80 14.94
C CYS A 84 8.33 25.11 13.44
N THR A 85 8.91 24.28 12.57
CA THR A 85 8.76 24.36 11.12
C THR A 85 7.31 24.17 10.69
N GLY A 86 6.58 23.25 11.33
CA GLY A 86 5.19 22.95 10.97
C GLY A 86 4.23 24.14 11.06
N ARG A 87 4.59 25.17 11.85
CA ARG A 87 3.83 26.42 11.94
C ARG A 87 3.82 27.25 10.65
N ILE A 88 4.70 26.98 9.68
CA ILE A 88 4.72 27.65 8.36
C ILE A 88 3.35 27.63 7.69
N ALA A 89 2.63 26.50 7.73
CA ALA A 89 1.27 26.40 7.17
C ALA A 89 0.29 27.41 7.82
N GLY A 90 0.50 27.78 9.07
CA GLY A 90 -0.29 28.79 9.75
C GLY A 90 0.00 30.23 9.30
N TYR A 91 1.17 30.49 8.72
CA TYR A 91 1.62 31.84 8.34
C TYR A 91 1.43 32.15 6.85
N VAL A 92 1.31 31.13 5.99
CA VAL A 92 1.09 31.32 4.56
C VAL A 92 -0.40 31.53 4.24
N ARG A 93 -0.71 32.48 3.37
CA ARG A 93 -2.05 32.78 2.88
C ARG A 93 -2.34 31.96 1.61
N LEU A 94 -2.35 30.65 1.78
CA LEU A 94 -2.68 29.64 0.78
C LEU A 94 -3.58 28.59 1.44
N ASP A 95 -4.11 27.64 0.66
CA ASP A 95 -4.71 26.44 1.22
C ASP A 95 -3.66 25.67 2.02
N SER A 96 -3.87 25.62 3.34
CA SER A 96 -2.82 25.21 4.27
C SER A 96 -3.36 24.21 5.31
N PHE A 97 -2.69 23.08 5.47
CA PHE A 97 -3.11 22.01 6.38
C PHE A 97 -2.01 21.74 7.40
N HIS A 98 -2.25 22.11 8.66
CA HIS A 98 -1.38 21.75 9.79
C HIS A 98 -1.93 20.47 10.42
N THR A 99 -1.27 19.34 10.13
CA THR A 99 -1.77 17.98 10.39
C THR A 99 -1.15 17.37 11.65
N THR A 100 -1.31 16.06 11.84
CA THR A 100 -0.70 15.34 12.97
C THR A 100 0.78 15.04 12.72
N HIS A 101 1.51 14.81 13.82
CA HIS A 101 2.97 14.67 13.77
C HIS A 101 3.40 13.50 12.86
N GLY A 102 4.26 13.80 11.88
CA GLY A 102 4.75 12.87 10.86
C GLY A 102 3.66 12.28 9.97
N ARG A 103 2.51 12.96 9.83
CA ARG A 103 1.42 12.58 8.93
C ARG A 103 1.15 13.61 7.82
N ALA A 104 2.03 14.59 7.67
CA ALA A 104 1.97 15.56 6.59
C ALA A 104 2.05 14.89 5.20
N ILE A 105 2.97 13.94 5.01
CA ILE A 105 3.15 13.22 3.74
C ILE A 105 1.94 12.33 3.39
N PRO A 106 1.39 11.51 4.31
CA PRO A 106 0.13 10.80 4.05
C PRO A 106 -1.04 11.73 3.68
N PHE A 107 -1.19 12.85 4.38
CA PHE A 107 -2.23 13.82 4.07
C PHE A 107 -2.04 14.45 2.68
N ALA A 108 -0.80 14.87 2.37
CA ALA A 108 -0.41 15.36 1.05
C ALA A 108 -0.63 14.33 -0.06
N THR A 109 -0.39 13.05 0.23
CA THR A 109 -0.67 11.94 -0.69
C THR A 109 -2.15 11.86 -1.02
N GLY A 110 -3.02 11.95 -0.02
CA GLY A 110 -4.47 11.99 -0.22
C GLY A 110 -4.90 13.19 -1.08
N LEU A 111 -4.42 14.39 -0.76
CA LEU A 111 -4.71 15.60 -1.55
C LEU A 111 -4.30 15.43 -3.01
N LYS A 112 -3.07 14.99 -3.24
CA LYS A 112 -2.49 14.91 -4.57
C LYS A 112 -3.19 13.85 -5.44
N ILE A 113 -3.48 12.67 -4.89
CA ILE A 113 -4.20 11.63 -5.63
C ILE A 113 -5.66 12.02 -5.89
N ALA A 114 -6.32 12.69 -4.93
CA ALA A 114 -7.70 13.11 -5.08
C ALA A 114 -7.87 14.26 -6.10
N ASN A 115 -6.89 15.16 -6.19
CA ASN A 115 -6.87 16.22 -7.19
C ASN A 115 -5.45 16.39 -7.77
N PRO A 116 -5.13 15.65 -8.87
CA PRO A 116 -3.81 15.65 -9.49
C PRO A 116 -3.35 17.03 -10.00
N GLU A 117 -4.26 17.97 -10.22
CA GLU A 117 -3.90 19.33 -10.67
C GLU A 117 -3.24 20.16 -9.56
N LEU A 118 -3.46 19.81 -8.28
CA LEU A 118 -2.91 20.55 -7.16
C LEU A 118 -1.37 20.47 -7.13
N LYS A 119 -0.76 21.61 -6.77
CA LYS A 119 0.66 21.73 -6.43
C LYS A 119 0.80 21.55 -4.93
N VAL A 120 1.03 20.29 -4.52
CA VAL A 120 1.07 19.92 -3.10
C VAL A 120 2.50 19.97 -2.58
N ILE A 121 2.71 20.77 -1.53
CA ILE A 121 4.02 21.08 -0.97
C ILE A 121 4.00 20.76 0.52
N VAL A 122 4.89 19.89 0.96
CA VAL A 122 5.06 19.56 2.38
C VAL A 122 6.20 20.39 2.96
N ILE A 123 5.97 21.13 4.04
CA ILE A 123 7.02 21.87 4.77
C ILE A 123 6.99 21.49 6.25
N SER A 124 8.01 20.78 6.71
CA SER A 124 8.07 20.21 8.06
C SER A 124 9.51 20.09 8.57
N GLY A 125 9.68 19.78 9.85
CA GLY A 125 11.00 19.58 10.46
C GLY A 125 11.55 18.17 10.21
N ASP A 126 12.85 17.98 10.41
CA ASP A 126 13.54 16.70 10.28
C ASP A 126 12.94 15.60 11.17
N GLY A 127 12.56 15.91 12.41
CA GLY A 127 11.85 14.97 13.28
C GLY A 127 10.49 14.50 12.78
N ASP A 128 9.76 15.42 12.15
CA ASP A 128 8.45 15.14 11.59
C ASP A 128 8.56 14.30 10.32
N ILE A 129 9.50 14.64 9.42
CA ILE A 129 9.69 13.97 8.14
C ILE A 129 10.43 12.64 8.27
N ALA A 130 11.58 12.62 8.94
CA ALA A 130 12.50 11.48 8.97
C ALA A 130 12.45 10.68 10.28
N GLY A 131 11.80 11.21 11.32
CA GLY A 131 11.54 10.49 12.57
C GLY A 131 10.24 9.69 12.46
N ILE A 132 9.18 10.15 13.13
CA ILE A 132 7.87 9.44 13.13
C ILE A 132 7.21 9.40 11.74
N GLY A 133 7.60 10.30 10.82
CA GLY A 133 7.16 10.30 9.42
C GLY A 133 8.01 9.45 8.47
N GLY A 134 9.12 8.86 8.94
CA GLY A 134 10.14 8.27 8.08
C GLY A 134 9.62 7.20 7.10
N ASN A 135 8.71 6.33 7.56
CA ASN A 135 8.13 5.30 6.68
C ASN A 135 7.27 5.90 5.55
N HIS A 136 6.60 7.03 5.80
CA HIS A 136 5.81 7.71 4.78
C HIS A 136 6.71 8.44 3.78
N PHE A 137 7.81 9.01 4.27
CA PHE A 137 8.84 9.63 3.45
C PHE A 137 9.42 8.66 2.42
N ILE A 138 9.93 7.51 2.86
CA ILE A 138 10.52 6.52 1.94
C ILE A 138 9.50 5.99 0.93
N HIS A 139 8.24 5.83 1.32
CA HIS A 139 7.22 5.31 0.43
C HIS A 139 6.63 6.36 -0.52
N ALA A 140 6.65 7.65 -0.17
CA ALA A 140 6.31 8.73 -1.10
C ALA A 140 7.39 8.89 -2.18
N ALA A 141 8.67 8.84 -1.78
CA ALA A 141 9.80 8.81 -2.70
C ALA A 141 9.76 7.57 -3.61
N ARG A 142 9.52 6.37 -3.06
CA ARG A 142 9.44 5.12 -3.84
C ARG A 142 8.35 5.11 -4.90
N ARG A 143 7.21 5.76 -4.61
CA ARG A 143 6.12 5.92 -5.57
C ARG A 143 6.43 6.96 -6.63
N ASN A 144 7.45 7.78 -6.42
CA ASN A 144 7.69 9.01 -7.14
C ASN A 144 6.43 9.91 -7.18
N LEU A 145 5.78 10.08 -6.03
CA LEU A 145 4.55 10.87 -5.93
C LEU A 145 4.83 12.34 -6.31
N GLY A 146 3.97 12.96 -7.13
CA GLY A 146 4.11 14.36 -7.59
C GLY A 146 3.94 15.43 -6.51
N ILE A 147 4.74 15.38 -5.44
CA ILE A 147 4.79 16.34 -4.33
C ILE A 147 6.23 16.80 -4.07
N THR A 148 6.37 18.00 -3.51
CA THR A 148 7.67 18.49 -3.01
C THR A 148 7.70 18.49 -1.49
N VAL A 149 8.71 17.86 -0.90
CA VAL A 149 8.98 17.89 0.54
C VAL A 149 10.16 18.82 0.82
N VAL A 150 9.89 19.91 1.54
CA VAL A 150 10.87 20.84 2.08
C VAL A 150 11.06 20.52 3.56
N CYS A 151 12.21 19.93 3.90
CA CYS A 151 12.54 19.54 5.26
C CYS A 151 13.50 20.55 5.87
N VAL A 152 13.07 21.28 6.89
CA VAL A 152 13.99 22.15 7.66
C VAL A 152 14.64 21.34 8.77
N ASN A 153 15.91 21.01 8.56
CA ASN A 153 16.74 20.29 9.50
C ASN A 153 17.44 21.27 10.46
N ASN A 154 17.16 21.14 11.75
CA ASN A 154 17.81 21.94 12.79
C ASN A 154 18.51 21.07 13.86
N PHE A 155 18.73 19.80 13.53
CA PHE A 155 19.42 18.80 14.33
C PHE A 155 18.77 18.44 15.67
N ASN A 156 17.51 18.81 15.93
CA ASN A 156 16.82 18.43 17.17
C ASN A 156 15.28 18.56 17.13
N TYR A 157 14.61 18.15 18.20
CA TYR A 157 13.20 18.50 18.42
C TYR A 157 13.06 19.82 19.17
N GLY A 158 13.19 20.93 18.46
CA GLY A 158 13.16 22.28 19.07
C GLY A 158 11.88 22.60 19.86
N MET A 159 10.70 22.30 19.32
CA MET A 159 9.41 22.67 19.94
C MET A 159 9.12 21.92 21.25
N THR A 160 9.63 20.70 21.39
CA THR A 160 9.40 19.85 22.57
C THR A 160 10.49 20.01 23.63
N GLY A 161 11.45 20.90 23.43
CA GLY A 161 12.49 21.23 24.43
C GLY A 161 13.91 20.81 24.06
N GLY A 162 14.17 20.30 22.85
CA GLY A 162 15.52 20.03 22.36
C GLY A 162 16.01 18.60 22.59
N GLN A 163 15.15 17.62 22.40
CA GLN A 163 15.49 16.20 22.38
C GLN A 163 16.28 15.83 21.11
N VAL A 164 16.94 14.68 21.15
CA VAL A 164 17.55 14.08 19.95
C VAL A 164 16.49 13.85 18.87
N GLY A 165 16.87 14.10 17.63
CA GLY A 165 16.12 13.80 16.42
C GLY A 165 16.92 12.89 15.49
N PRO A 166 16.30 12.48 14.37
CA PRO A 166 16.89 11.53 13.40
C PRO A 166 18.17 12.04 12.72
N THR A 167 18.42 13.34 12.78
CA THR A 167 19.58 13.99 12.16
C THR A 167 20.55 14.59 13.18
N THR A 168 20.26 14.46 14.48
CA THR A 168 21.16 14.96 15.53
C THR A 168 22.54 14.32 15.34
N PRO A 169 23.61 15.11 15.18
CA PRO A 169 24.91 14.53 14.90
C PRO A 169 25.39 13.56 15.97
N HIS A 170 26.19 12.59 15.58
CA HIS A 170 26.83 11.67 16.51
C HIS A 170 27.68 12.45 17.52
N GLU A 171 27.72 12.01 18.78
CA GLU A 171 28.36 12.70 19.92
C GLU A 171 27.75 14.06 20.31
N ALA A 172 26.80 14.62 19.54
CA ALA A 172 26.13 15.87 19.89
C ALA A 172 25.23 15.71 21.13
N ARG A 173 25.21 16.73 21.97
CA ARG A 173 24.42 16.76 23.21
C ARG A 173 23.02 17.30 22.97
N ALA A 174 22.04 16.69 23.61
CA ALA A 174 20.65 17.11 23.63
C ALA A 174 20.03 16.89 25.03
N VAL A 175 18.80 17.34 25.25
CA VAL A 175 18.15 17.17 26.57
C VAL A 175 18.03 15.69 26.97
N THR A 176 17.77 14.81 26.00
CA THR A 176 17.67 13.35 26.18
C THR A 176 18.99 12.60 25.93
N ALA A 177 20.04 13.30 25.50
CA ALA A 177 21.37 12.76 25.26
C ALA A 177 22.42 13.68 25.88
N GLN A 178 22.40 13.77 27.22
CA GLN A 178 23.24 14.73 27.95
C GLN A 178 24.74 14.41 27.89
N TYR A 179 25.09 13.18 27.53
CA TYR A 179 26.46 12.67 27.43
C TYR A 179 26.92 12.48 25.98
N GLY A 180 26.14 12.94 25.00
CA GLY A 180 26.38 12.72 23.57
C GLY A 180 25.37 11.76 22.96
N ASN A 181 25.07 11.97 21.69
CA ASN A 181 24.20 11.11 20.89
C ASN A 181 25.00 9.90 20.38
N TYR A 182 24.68 8.71 20.88
CA TYR A 182 25.34 7.47 20.47
C TYR A 182 24.77 6.88 19.18
N GLU A 183 23.65 7.40 18.67
CA GLU A 183 23.06 6.95 17.41
C GLU A 183 23.75 7.64 16.22
N TYR A 184 23.77 6.96 15.07
CA TYR A 184 24.26 7.55 13.83
C TYR A 184 23.12 8.29 13.13
N PRO A 185 23.31 9.57 12.75
CA PRO A 185 22.26 10.35 12.09
C PRO A 185 21.97 9.85 10.67
N PHE A 186 20.75 10.09 10.19
CA PHE A 186 20.43 9.87 8.78
C PHE A 186 21.07 10.95 7.89
N ASN A 187 21.72 10.52 6.81
CA ASN A 187 21.97 11.34 5.63
C ASN A 187 20.65 11.47 4.84
N LEU A 188 19.90 12.56 5.05
CA LEU A 188 18.59 12.76 4.41
C LEU A 188 18.62 12.82 2.88
N PRO A 189 19.58 13.51 2.22
CA PRO A 189 19.73 13.49 0.77
C PRO A 189 19.91 12.08 0.23
N TYR A 190 20.76 11.28 0.88
CA TYR A 190 20.95 9.89 0.48
C TYR A 190 19.72 9.04 0.74
N LEU A 191 19.04 9.21 1.88
CA LEU A 191 17.79 8.52 2.18
C LEU A 191 16.72 8.80 1.12
N ALA A 192 16.57 10.06 0.70
CA ALA A 192 15.64 10.47 -0.34
C ALA A 192 15.97 9.81 -1.69
N ALA A 193 17.24 9.92 -2.11
CA ALA A 193 17.72 9.36 -3.37
C ALA A 193 17.58 7.83 -3.41
N ALA A 194 18.06 7.15 -2.36
CA ALA A 194 17.98 5.69 -2.24
C ALA A 194 16.53 5.18 -2.16
N SER A 195 15.61 6.02 -1.66
CA SER A 195 14.18 5.68 -1.63
C SER A 195 13.47 5.92 -2.97
N GLY A 196 14.13 6.55 -3.95
CA GLY A 196 13.59 6.73 -5.30
C GLY A 196 13.13 8.15 -5.66
N ALA A 197 13.52 9.18 -4.91
CA ALA A 197 13.24 10.58 -5.27
C ALA A 197 13.75 10.93 -6.68
N SER A 198 13.07 11.84 -7.37
CA SER A 198 13.47 12.38 -8.68
C SER A 198 14.33 13.64 -8.56
N PHE A 199 14.23 14.36 -7.45
CA PHE A 199 14.99 15.57 -7.21
C PHE A 199 15.45 15.63 -5.77
N VAL A 200 16.74 15.91 -5.55
CA VAL A 200 17.33 16.03 -4.22
C VAL A 200 18.29 17.20 -4.18
N ALA A 201 18.08 18.12 -3.23
CA ALA A 201 18.98 19.23 -2.96
C ALA A 201 19.09 19.53 -1.46
N ARG A 202 20.19 20.16 -1.06
CA ARG A 202 20.40 20.67 0.30
C ARG A 202 20.99 22.07 0.25
N TRP A 203 20.49 22.95 1.11
CA TRP A 203 21.08 24.25 1.36
C TRP A 203 21.04 24.60 2.84
N THR A 204 22.00 25.39 3.32
CA THR A 204 21.85 26.10 4.60
C THR A 204 21.02 27.37 4.39
N VAL A 205 20.37 27.87 5.45
CA VAL A 205 19.60 29.14 5.39
C VAL A 205 20.43 30.38 5.02
N LEU A 206 21.76 30.27 5.00
CA LEU A 206 22.68 31.30 4.48
C LEU A 206 22.50 31.53 2.97
N HIS A 207 22.19 30.46 2.24
CA HIS A 207 22.12 30.44 0.79
C HIS A 207 20.72 30.80 0.30
N ALA A 208 20.12 31.87 0.84
CA ALA A 208 18.71 32.21 0.62
C ALA A 208 18.33 32.37 -0.87
N ARG A 209 19.25 32.86 -1.70
CA ARG A 209 19.07 32.99 -3.16
C ARG A 209 19.11 31.64 -3.86
N GLN A 210 20.12 30.82 -3.56
CA GLN A 210 20.25 29.48 -4.13
C GLN A 210 19.08 28.60 -3.72
N LEU A 211 18.66 28.67 -2.45
CA LEU A 211 17.47 27.99 -1.95
C LEU A 211 16.22 28.40 -2.74
N ASP A 212 15.98 29.70 -2.91
CA ASP A 212 14.87 30.21 -3.71
C ASP A 212 14.94 29.71 -5.17
N TRP A 213 16.11 29.72 -5.81
CA TRP A 213 16.28 29.18 -7.17
C TRP A 213 16.06 27.67 -7.25
N THR A 214 16.55 26.92 -6.28
CA THR A 214 16.33 25.47 -6.20
C THR A 214 14.86 25.15 -5.97
N LEU A 215 14.13 25.92 -5.15
CA LEU A 215 12.69 25.74 -4.98
C LEU A 215 11.93 26.02 -6.28
N ARG A 216 12.30 27.06 -7.05
CA ARG A 216 11.73 27.31 -8.39
C ARG A 216 11.94 26.15 -9.36
N LYS A 217 13.01 25.36 -9.20
CA LYS A 217 13.25 24.15 -9.99
C LYS A 217 12.53 22.93 -9.45
N ALA A 218 12.49 22.75 -8.14
CA ALA A 218 11.93 21.56 -7.48
C ALA A 218 10.40 21.52 -7.57
N LEU A 219 9.75 22.65 -7.27
CA LEU A 219 8.28 22.76 -7.18
C LEU A 219 7.53 22.37 -8.46
N PRO A 220 8.02 22.70 -9.68
CA PRO A 220 7.34 22.30 -10.91
C PRO A 220 7.65 20.90 -11.41
N ARG A 221 8.61 20.17 -10.82
CA ARG A 221 9.00 18.86 -11.37
C ARG A 221 7.89 17.83 -11.22
N ALA A 222 7.84 16.93 -12.19
CA ALA A 222 7.11 15.68 -12.04
C ALA A 222 7.84 14.81 -11.00
N GLY A 223 7.05 14.15 -10.16
CA GLY A 223 7.56 13.19 -9.19
C GLY A 223 7.96 13.80 -7.85
N PHE A 224 8.60 12.96 -7.04
CA PHE A 224 8.92 13.29 -5.65
C PHE A 224 10.19 14.13 -5.59
N SER A 225 10.06 15.36 -5.11
CA SER A 225 11.16 16.30 -4.92
C SER A 225 11.47 16.50 -3.44
N PHE A 226 12.74 16.40 -3.05
CA PHE A 226 13.19 16.64 -1.69
C PHE A 226 14.20 17.79 -1.63
N VAL A 227 13.92 18.77 -0.77
CA VAL A 227 14.83 19.89 -0.49
C VAL A 227 15.06 19.96 1.01
N GLU A 228 16.30 19.67 1.43
CA GLU A 228 16.72 19.86 2.82
C GLU A 228 17.23 21.29 3.03
N ILE A 229 16.75 21.93 4.10
CA ILE A 229 17.22 23.24 4.54
C ILE A 229 17.84 23.08 5.92
N ILE A 230 19.16 23.20 6.03
CA ILE A 230 19.84 23.20 7.33
C ILE A 230 19.73 24.59 7.97
N ALA A 231 19.19 24.65 9.18
CA ALA A 231 18.89 25.89 9.90
C ALA A 231 19.36 25.84 11.36
N PRO A 232 19.85 26.96 11.93
CA PRO A 232 20.25 27.01 13.33
C PRO A 232 19.03 26.90 14.28
N CYS A 233 19.19 26.13 15.37
CA CYS A 233 18.30 26.15 16.53
C CYS A 233 19.02 26.77 17.74
N SER A 234 18.95 28.11 17.84
CA SER A 234 19.70 28.92 18.81
C SER A 234 19.37 28.65 20.29
N THR A 235 18.13 28.26 20.58
CA THR A 235 17.62 28.10 21.95
C THR A 235 17.86 26.72 22.53
N ALA A 236 17.86 25.69 21.67
CA ALA A 236 17.94 24.29 22.08
C ALA A 236 19.23 23.63 21.58
N TYR A 237 19.38 23.31 20.29
CA TYR A 237 20.54 22.54 19.80
C TYR A 237 21.86 23.25 20.11
N SER A 238 21.99 24.51 19.70
CA SER A 238 23.24 25.27 19.86
C SER A 238 23.58 25.57 21.34
N ARG A 239 22.60 25.51 22.25
CA ARG A 239 22.85 25.73 23.68
C ARG A 239 23.73 24.64 24.30
N TRP A 240 23.64 23.41 23.80
CA TRP A 240 24.31 22.25 24.38
C TRP A 240 25.62 21.89 23.67
N ASN A 241 25.76 22.30 22.41
CA ASN A 241 26.79 21.82 21.49
C ASN A 241 27.93 22.82 21.25
N PRO A 242 29.14 22.34 20.88
CA PRO A 242 30.29 23.19 20.57
C PRO A 242 29.99 24.26 19.51
N ASP A 243 29.15 23.92 18.51
CA ASP A 243 28.72 24.85 17.45
C ASP A 243 28.13 26.17 17.98
N GLY A 244 27.63 26.17 19.24
CA GLY A 244 27.11 27.36 19.92
C GLY A 244 27.89 27.81 21.15
N LYS A 245 29.01 27.14 21.50
CA LYS A 245 29.90 27.52 22.61
C LYS A 245 31.16 28.22 22.07
N GLY A 246 31.44 29.43 22.55
CA GLY A 246 32.72 30.11 22.29
C GLY A 246 32.72 31.13 21.14
N LEU A 247 31.57 31.51 20.61
CA LEU A 247 31.44 32.54 19.58
C LEU A 247 30.84 33.82 20.18
N ASP A 248 31.62 34.90 20.11
CA ASP A 248 31.53 36.15 20.90
C ASP A 248 31.24 35.94 22.41
N PRO A 249 32.29 35.75 23.25
CA PRO A 249 32.12 35.61 24.70
C PRO A 249 31.47 36.83 25.37
N GLU A 250 31.39 37.98 24.68
CA GLU A 250 30.78 39.21 25.19
C GLU A 250 29.28 39.32 24.84
N ASN A 251 28.74 38.49 23.93
CA ASN A 251 27.34 38.64 23.48
C ASN A 251 26.59 37.34 23.13
N LEU A 252 26.32 36.51 24.15
CA LEU A 252 25.51 35.28 24.08
C LEU A 252 24.06 35.44 23.58
N ARG A 253 23.57 36.67 23.32
CA ARG A 253 22.25 36.94 22.71
C ARG A 253 22.24 36.70 21.19
N ARG A 254 23.40 36.50 20.56
CA ARG A 254 23.56 36.31 19.11
C ARG A 254 23.82 34.87 18.66
N ARG A 255 23.58 33.85 19.49
CA ARG A 255 23.90 32.44 19.16
C ARG A 255 23.48 31.97 17.77
N GLY A 256 22.31 32.37 17.29
CA GLY A 256 21.87 32.01 15.93
C GLY A 256 22.79 32.57 14.83
N LEU A 257 23.25 33.81 14.97
CA LEU A 257 24.20 34.43 14.05
C LEU A 257 25.55 33.72 14.07
N GLU A 258 26.03 33.37 15.27
CA GLU A 258 27.32 32.71 15.41
C GLU A 258 27.31 31.29 14.81
N VAL A 259 26.24 30.53 15.02
CA VAL A 259 26.06 29.21 14.38
C VAL A 259 25.98 29.36 12.85
N MET A 260 25.34 30.43 12.36
CA MET A 260 25.33 30.72 10.92
C MET A 260 26.72 31.06 10.40
N LYS A 261 27.55 31.82 11.13
CA LYS A 261 28.95 32.03 10.74
C LYS A 261 29.75 30.73 10.72
N HIS A 262 29.52 29.85 11.71
CA HIS A 262 30.13 28.53 11.73
C HIS A 262 29.75 27.72 10.48
N TYR A 263 28.45 27.62 10.18
CA TYR A 263 27.97 26.96 8.95
C TYR A 263 28.55 27.56 7.68
N GLN A 264 28.81 28.87 7.64
CA GLN A 264 29.48 29.50 6.51
C GLN A 264 30.93 29.04 6.34
N LEU A 265 31.64 28.79 7.45
CA LEU A 265 33.04 28.34 7.44
C LEU A 265 33.17 26.86 7.04
N VAL A 266 32.22 26.03 7.47
CA VAL A 266 32.24 24.58 7.20
C VAL A 266 31.41 24.16 5.98
N GLY A 267 30.64 25.09 5.41
CA GLY A 267 29.84 24.87 4.22
C GLY A 267 30.71 24.75 2.96
N ARG A 268 30.42 23.76 2.12
CA ARG A 268 31.06 23.55 0.82
C ARG A 268 29.98 23.32 -0.22
N THR A 269 29.87 24.25 -1.17
CA THR A 269 28.96 24.08 -2.30
C THR A 269 29.53 23.12 -3.34
N GLU A 270 28.86 22.01 -3.58
CA GLU A 270 29.23 21.03 -4.61
C GLU A 270 27.97 20.37 -5.21
N HIS A 271 27.80 20.52 -6.51
CA HIS A 271 26.67 19.93 -7.25
C HIS A 271 27.06 18.57 -7.85
N GLY A 272 26.08 17.69 -8.02
CA GLY A 272 26.26 16.43 -8.75
C GLY A 272 27.12 15.38 -8.04
N ILE A 273 27.53 15.61 -6.79
CA ILE A 273 28.11 14.56 -5.96
C ILE A 273 27.08 13.47 -5.70
N HIS A 274 27.55 12.24 -5.50
CA HIS A 274 26.64 11.17 -5.14
C HIS A 274 26.00 11.48 -3.76
N PRO A 275 24.66 11.39 -3.60
CA PRO A 275 23.99 11.79 -2.35
C PRO A 275 24.53 11.10 -1.08
N LYS A 276 25.06 9.88 -1.19
CA LYS A 276 25.75 9.16 -0.10
C LYS A 276 26.91 9.96 0.50
N ASP A 277 27.63 10.71 -0.33
CA ASP A 277 28.81 11.47 0.06
C ASP A 277 28.44 12.85 0.64
N ALA A 278 27.16 13.23 0.54
CA ALA A 278 26.60 14.45 1.13
C ALA A 278 26.26 14.30 2.63
N ASP A 279 26.93 13.42 3.37
CA ASP A 279 26.68 13.30 4.82
C ASP A 279 27.23 14.50 5.59
N VAL A 280 26.64 14.85 6.73
CA VAL A 280 27.15 15.92 7.60
C VAL A 280 28.29 15.34 8.43
N LYS A 281 29.52 15.85 8.23
CA LYS A 281 30.70 15.34 8.94
C LYS A 281 30.86 16.04 10.28
N VAL A 282 31.18 15.28 11.32
CA VAL A 282 31.40 15.79 12.68
C VAL A 282 32.70 15.28 13.30
N ASN A 283 33.21 15.99 14.30
CA ASN A 283 34.32 15.53 15.12
C ASN A 283 33.85 14.65 16.30
N GLU A 284 34.80 14.15 17.10
CA GLU A 284 34.57 13.32 18.29
C GLU A 284 33.74 13.99 19.40
N ARG A 285 33.41 15.28 19.26
CA ARG A 285 32.58 16.05 20.20
C ARG A 285 31.21 16.42 19.61
N GLY A 286 30.90 15.91 18.43
CA GLY A 286 29.67 16.19 17.69
C GLY A 286 29.59 17.60 17.10
N GLU A 287 30.72 18.30 16.97
CA GLU A 287 30.79 19.59 16.27
C GLU A 287 30.79 19.37 14.76
N VAL A 288 30.02 20.18 14.04
CA VAL A 288 29.91 20.07 12.58
C VAL A 288 31.18 20.60 11.91
N LEU A 289 31.82 19.75 11.10
CA LEU A 289 33.06 20.05 10.37
C LEU A 289 32.85 20.30 8.88
N GLU A 290 31.81 19.72 8.29
CA GLU A 290 31.50 19.90 6.87
C GLU A 290 30.00 19.77 6.63
N ILE A 291 29.46 20.71 5.86
CA ILE A 291 28.11 20.62 5.29
C ILE A 291 28.26 20.76 3.78
N ILE A 292 27.95 19.71 3.03
CA ILE A 292 27.91 19.83 1.57
C ILE A 292 26.55 20.41 1.15
N GLU A 293 26.55 21.52 0.42
CA GLU A 293 25.35 22.15 -0.14
C GLU A 293 25.31 22.04 -1.66
N GLY A 294 24.13 21.85 -2.23
CA GLY A 294 23.98 21.74 -3.67
C GLY A 294 22.74 21.00 -4.12
N GLU A 295 22.69 20.77 -5.44
CA GLU A 295 21.72 19.91 -6.11
C GLU A 295 22.43 18.58 -6.41
N PHE A 296 21.94 17.47 -5.84
CA PHE A 296 22.64 16.18 -5.84
C PHE A 296 22.03 15.17 -6.81
N LEU A 297 20.71 15.20 -6.99
CA LEU A 297 20.00 14.30 -7.89
C LEU A 297 18.97 15.10 -8.68
N ILE A 298 18.99 14.92 -9.99
CA ILE A 298 17.96 15.41 -10.92
C ILE A 298 17.74 14.29 -11.93
N GLU A 299 16.61 13.59 -11.81
CA GLU A 299 16.24 12.45 -12.64
C GLU A 299 14.81 12.61 -13.13
N ASP A 300 14.64 12.58 -14.45
CA ASP A 300 13.33 12.60 -15.10
C ASP A 300 12.79 11.17 -15.22
N LYS A 301 11.69 10.90 -14.52
CA LYS A 301 10.93 9.65 -14.61
C LYS A 301 9.45 9.92 -14.31
N PRO A 302 8.53 9.09 -14.83
CA PRO A 302 7.09 9.28 -14.63
C PRO A 302 6.74 9.40 -13.14
N ASP A 303 5.86 10.33 -12.82
CA ASP A 303 5.29 10.41 -11.49
C ASP A 303 4.26 9.30 -11.26
N PHE A 304 3.79 9.19 -10.02
CA PHE A 304 2.87 8.12 -9.63
C PHE A 304 1.57 8.16 -10.46
N GLU A 305 1.09 9.36 -10.76
CA GLU A 305 -0.14 9.63 -11.49
C GLU A 305 0.00 9.26 -12.97
N GLU A 306 1.11 9.63 -13.61
CA GLU A 306 1.43 9.22 -14.97
C GLU A 306 1.59 7.69 -15.06
N ALA A 307 2.30 7.08 -14.09
CA ALA A 307 2.45 5.63 -14.04
C ALA A 307 1.12 4.90 -13.85
N MET A 308 0.18 5.47 -13.09
CA MET A 308 -1.20 4.97 -12.98
C MET A 308 -1.97 5.13 -14.29
N ALA A 309 -1.90 6.31 -14.93
CA ALA A 309 -2.59 6.61 -16.18
C ALA A 309 -2.19 5.63 -17.31
N GLN A 310 -0.90 5.29 -17.39
CA GLN A 310 -0.39 4.31 -18.35
C GLN A 310 -0.98 2.89 -18.19
N ARG A 311 -1.59 2.58 -17.04
CA ARG A 311 -2.24 1.29 -16.77
C ARG A 311 -3.74 1.28 -17.03
N VAL A 312 -4.38 2.44 -17.21
CA VAL A 312 -5.83 2.56 -17.34
C VAL A 312 -6.35 1.78 -18.54
N ASP A 313 -5.75 1.94 -19.72
CA ASP A 313 -6.18 1.23 -20.95
C ASP A 313 -6.09 -0.30 -20.81
N LEU A 314 -5.05 -0.78 -20.13
CA LEU A 314 -4.88 -2.20 -19.87
C LEU A 314 -5.96 -2.70 -18.91
N ALA A 315 -6.20 -1.96 -17.82
CA ALA A 315 -7.23 -2.28 -16.84
C ALA A 315 -8.63 -2.27 -17.45
N GLU A 316 -8.93 -1.32 -18.33
CA GLU A 316 -10.22 -1.24 -19.04
C GLU A 316 -10.43 -2.46 -19.94
N LYS A 317 -9.41 -2.89 -20.70
CA LYS A 317 -9.49 -4.11 -21.51
C LYS A 317 -9.76 -5.36 -20.66
N PHE A 318 -9.09 -5.49 -19.53
CA PHE A 318 -9.35 -6.61 -18.59
C PHE A 318 -10.77 -6.55 -18.04
N TRP A 319 -11.22 -5.36 -17.62
CA TRP A 319 -12.57 -5.18 -17.10
C TRP A 319 -13.65 -5.50 -18.14
N LEU A 320 -13.50 -5.01 -19.37
CA LEU A 320 -14.45 -5.28 -20.46
C LEU A 320 -14.55 -6.77 -20.77
N ARG A 321 -13.43 -7.50 -20.76
CA ARG A 321 -13.42 -8.95 -20.96
C ARG A 321 -14.16 -9.70 -19.84
N GLU A 322 -13.90 -9.35 -18.58
CA GLU A 322 -14.60 -9.96 -17.44
C GLU A 322 -16.09 -9.61 -17.48
N LYS A 323 -16.43 -8.37 -17.82
CA LYS A 323 -17.82 -7.93 -17.99
C LYS A 323 -18.53 -8.68 -19.11
N GLU A 324 -17.91 -8.82 -20.28
CA GLU A 324 -18.46 -9.61 -21.40
C GLU A 324 -18.70 -11.06 -20.99
N THR A 325 -17.75 -11.65 -20.24
CA THR A 325 -17.91 -13.01 -19.70
C THR A 325 -19.11 -13.10 -18.76
N LEU A 326 -19.29 -12.14 -17.84
CA LEU A 326 -20.43 -12.08 -16.94
C LEU A 326 -21.75 -11.86 -17.70
N ASP A 327 -21.77 -10.97 -18.69
CA ASP A 327 -22.97 -10.62 -19.48
C ASP A 327 -23.39 -11.76 -20.41
N SER A 328 -22.43 -12.56 -20.89
CA SER A 328 -22.67 -13.72 -21.77
C SER A 328 -22.97 -15.02 -21.02
N ARG A 329 -22.86 -15.03 -19.68
CA ARG A 329 -22.99 -16.24 -18.87
C ARG A 329 -24.40 -16.82 -19.00
N VAL A 330 -24.46 -18.12 -19.25
CA VAL A 330 -25.73 -18.84 -19.37
C VAL A 330 -26.42 -18.90 -18.01
N GLU A 331 -27.63 -18.35 -17.91
CA GLU A 331 -28.53 -18.62 -16.79
C GLU A 331 -29.25 -19.94 -17.02
N LEU A 332 -29.02 -20.89 -16.11
CA LEU A 332 -29.71 -22.17 -16.13
C LEU A 332 -30.93 -22.12 -15.19
N SER A 333 -32.10 -22.45 -15.71
CA SER A 333 -33.32 -22.67 -14.91
C SER A 333 -33.30 -24.06 -14.27
N LEU A 334 -32.39 -24.27 -13.31
CA LEU A 334 -32.20 -25.53 -12.61
C LEU A 334 -33.23 -25.71 -11.49
N LYS A 335 -33.54 -26.95 -11.12
CA LYS A 335 -34.50 -27.20 -10.03
C LYS A 335 -33.87 -26.84 -8.69
N GLU A 336 -34.59 -26.09 -7.87
CA GLU A 336 -34.21 -25.90 -6.47
C GLU A 336 -34.23 -27.25 -5.75
N ARG A 337 -33.05 -27.72 -5.33
CA ARG A 337 -32.89 -28.95 -4.56
C ARG A 337 -32.41 -28.61 -3.16
N GLN A 338 -33.06 -29.21 -2.16
CA GLN A 338 -32.57 -29.17 -0.78
C GLN A 338 -31.38 -30.12 -0.65
N VAL A 339 -30.18 -29.56 -0.78
CA VAL A 339 -28.91 -30.28 -0.60
C VAL A 339 -28.44 -30.12 0.86
N PRO A 340 -28.33 -31.20 1.65
CA PRO A 340 -27.72 -31.13 2.97
C PRO A 340 -26.22 -30.79 2.84
N ARG A 341 -25.58 -30.38 3.94
CA ARG A 341 -24.13 -30.14 3.95
C ARG A 341 -23.39 -31.39 3.46
N LYS A 342 -22.85 -31.30 2.24
CA LYS A 342 -22.03 -32.35 1.64
C LYS A 342 -20.59 -31.91 1.66
N GLU A 343 -19.74 -32.77 2.19
CA GLU A 343 -18.32 -32.54 2.38
C GLU A 343 -17.53 -33.48 1.47
N ILE A 344 -16.76 -32.90 0.55
CA ILE A 344 -16.10 -33.59 -0.55
C ILE A 344 -14.59 -33.37 -0.42
N GLN A 345 -13.85 -34.46 -0.25
CA GLN A 345 -12.39 -34.45 -0.25
C GLN A 345 -11.88 -34.99 -1.59
N LEU A 346 -11.11 -34.19 -2.31
CA LEU A 346 -10.43 -34.62 -3.52
C LEU A 346 -8.93 -34.78 -3.23
N GLY A 347 -8.30 -35.78 -3.82
CA GLY A 347 -6.88 -36.05 -3.60
C GLY A 347 -6.20 -36.67 -4.81
N GLY A 348 -4.94 -36.29 -5.05
CA GLY A 348 -4.14 -36.80 -6.16
C GLY A 348 -2.71 -36.27 -6.14
N PHE A 349 -1.93 -36.57 -7.17
CA PHE A 349 -0.63 -35.97 -7.39
C PHE A 349 -0.73 -34.53 -7.92
N GLY A 350 0.32 -33.74 -7.65
CA GLY A 350 0.49 -32.44 -8.29
C GLY A 350 0.45 -32.58 -9.82
N GLY A 351 -0.38 -31.77 -10.48
CA GLY A 351 -0.56 -31.82 -11.94
C GLY A 351 -1.77 -32.63 -12.44
N GLN A 352 -2.41 -33.45 -11.60
CA GLN A 352 -3.64 -34.18 -11.96
C GLN A 352 -4.91 -33.31 -11.96
N GLY A 353 -4.80 -32.00 -11.73
CA GLY A 353 -5.95 -31.10 -11.80
C GLY A 353 -6.92 -31.18 -10.61
N ILE A 354 -6.50 -31.70 -9.46
CA ILE A 354 -7.32 -31.80 -8.22
C ILE A 354 -7.89 -30.43 -7.80
N MET A 355 -7.05 -29.38 -7.81
CA MET A 355 -7.51 -28.02 -7.49
C MET A 355 -8.58 -27.52 -8.48
N SER A 356 -8.38 -27.85 -9.76
CA SER A 356 -9.33 -27.48 -10.81
C SER A 356 -10.65 -28.19 -10.61
N ALA A 357 -10.63 -29.49 -10.30
CA ALA A 357 -11.84 -30.26 -10.04
C ALA A 357 -12.62 -29.70 -8.84
N GLY A 358 -11.95 -29.38 -7.73
CA GLY A 358 -12.61 -28.76 -6.58
C GLY A 358 -13.22 -27.39 -6.91
N LYS A 359 -12.53 -26.56 -7.70
CA LYS A 359 -13.04 -25.28 -8.17
C LYS A 359 -14.27 -25.46 -9.09
N ILE A 360 -14.24 -26.44 -9.99
CA ILE A 360 -15.35 -26.75 -10.91
C ILE A 360 -16.60 -27.17 -10.12
N ILE A 361 -16.47 -28.05 -9.12
CA ILE A 361 -17.60 -28.44 -8.25
C ILE A 361 -18.15 -27.21 -7.52
N GLY A 362 -17.28 -26.38 -6.92
CA GLY A 362 -17.71 -25.18 -6.22
C GLY A 362 -18.42 -24.18 -7.12
N MET A 363 -17.94 -24.01 -8.36
CA MET A 363 -18.56 -23.14 -9.38
C MET A 363 -19.91 -23.70 -9.85
N ALA A 364 -19.98 -25.00 -10.16
CA ALA A 364 -21.22 -25.68 -10.52
C ALA A 364 -22.28 -25.51 -9.42
N ALA A 365 -21.90 -25.72 -8.16
CA ALA A 365 -22.77 -25.55 -7.02
C ALA A 365 -23.25 -24.09 -6.85
N SER A 366 -22.32 -23.13 -6.81
CA SER A 366 -22.64 -21.74 -6.45
C SER A 366 -23.19 -20.89 -7.59
N VAL A 367 -22.58 -20.96 -8.77
CA VAL A 367 -22.92 -20.08 -9.91
C VAL A 367 -24.18 -20.59 -10.61
N TYR A 368 -24.25 -21.90 -10.83
CA TYR A 368 -25.29 -22.51 -11.67
C TYR A 368 -26.42 -23.14 -10.85
N ASN A 369 -26.11 -24.00 -9.87
CA ASN A 369 -27.12 -24.63 -9.00
C ASN A 369 -27.62 -23.73 -7.85
N LYS A 370 -27.06 -22.52 -7.69
CA LYS A 370 -27.44 -21.53 -6.66
C LYS A 370 -27.39 -22.08 -5.21
N LEU A 371 -26.44 -22.96 -4.95
CA LEU A 371 -26.13 -23.47 -3.61
C LEU A 371 -25.03 -22.64 -2.94
N GLU A 372 -24.92 -22.78 -1.63
CA GLU A 372 -23.76 -22.31 -0.88
C GLU A 372 -22.58 -23.25 -1.14
N ALA A 373 -21.39 -22.70 -1.41
CA ALA A 373 -20.19 -23.48 -1.61
C ALA A 373 -18.97 -22.84 -0.94
N CYS A 374 -18.12 -23.66 -0.30
CA CYS A 374 -16.79 -23.27 0.15
C CYS A 374 -15.76 -24.18 -0.51
N PHE A 375 -14.72 -23.56 -1.08
CA PHE A 375 -13.58 -24.27 -1.67
C PHE A 375 -12.32 -23.90 -0.91
N THR A 376 -11.63 -24.91 -0.39
CA THR A 376 -10.35 -24.76 0.32
C THR A 376 -9.29 -25.61 -0.36
N GLN A 377 -8.10 -25.04 -0.54
CA GLN A 377 -6.93 -25.75 -1.03
C GLN A 377 -6.13 -26.28 0.16
N SER A 378 -5.70 -27.54 0.10
CA SER A 378 -4.81 -28.16 1.07
C SER A 378 -3.54 -28.64 0.36
N TYR A 379 -2.46 -27.89 0.55
CA TYR A 379 -1.13 -28.27 0.08
C TYR A 379 -0.20 -28.40 1.29
N GLY A 380 0.58 -29.48 1.33
CA GLY A 380 1.67 -29.60 2.29
C GLY A 380 2.94 -28.90 1.76
N PRO A 381 3.98 -28.77 2.60
CA PRO A 381 5.23 -28.10 2.25
C PRO A 381 6.14 -28.93 1.30
N GLU A 382 5.65 -30.05 0.74
CA GLU A 382 6.47 -30.95 -0.07
C GLU A 382 6.78 -30.38 -1.46
N ALA A 383 8.07 -30.39 -1.83
CA ALA A 383 8.55 -29.74 -3.06
C ALA A 383 8.10 -30.43 -4.37
N ARG A 384 7.88 -31.76 -4.38
CA ARG A 384 7.36 -32.55 -5.51
C ARG A 384 6.73 -33.86 -5.01
N GLY A 385 5.68 -34.34 -5.69
CA GLY A 385 5.10 -35.68 -5.46
C GLY A 385 4.18 -35.84 -4.24
N GLY A 386 3.95 -34.77 -3.47
CA GLY A 386 3.01 -34.80 -2.35
C GLY A 386 1.55 -35.01 -2.79
N ALA A 387 0.76 -35.63 -1.92
CA ALA A 387 -0.69 -35.79 -2.09
C ALA A 387 -1.39 -34.42 -1.98
N ALA A 388 -1.55 -33.75 -3.12
CA ALA A 388 -2.33 -32.53 -3.24
C ALA A 388 -3.80 -32.83 -2.89
N GLY A 389 -4.43 -31.98 -2.09
CA GLY A 389 -5.82 -32.17 -1.67
C GLY A 389 -6.64 -30.91 -1.84
N SER A 390 -7.86 -31.03 -2.37
CA SER A 390 -8.84 -29.93 -2.34
C SER A 390 -10.08 -30.36 -1.58
N GLN A 391 -10.71 -29.39 -0.93
CA GLN A 391 -11.89 -29.60 -0.11
C GLN A 391 -13.01 -28.74 -0.66
N VAL A 392 -14.18 -29.34 -0.82
CA VAL A 392 -15.40 -28.64 -1.23
C VAL A 392 -16.50 -28.95 -0.24
N VAL A 393 -17.14 -27.92 0.28
CA VAL A 393 -18.37 -28.03 1.08
C VAL A 393 -19.49 -27.39 0.26
N ILE A 394 -20.57 -28.13 0.02
CA ILE A 394 -21.77 -27.62 -0.67
C ILE A 394 -23.00 -27.81 0.21
N SER A 395 -23.94 -26.87 0.16
CA SER A 395 -25.15 -26.90 0.99
C SER A 395 -26.23 -25.99 0.40
N SER A 396 -27.50 -26.33 0.59
CA SER A 396 -28.63 -25.42 0.35
C SER A 396 -28.83 -24.38 1.46
N LYS A 397 -28.16 -24.56 2.60
CA LYS A 397 -28.16 -23.65 3.76
C LYS A 397 -26.79 -22.97 3.94
N PRO A 398 -26.73 -21.79 4.56
CA PRO A 398 -25.47 -21.10 4.86
C PRO A 398 -24.40 -22.01 5.49
N ILE A 399 -23.19 -21.93 4.94
CA ILE A 399 -22.03 -22.68 5.44
C ILE A 399 -21.31 -21.83 6.49
N HIS A 400 -21.48 -22.17 7.76
CA HIS A 400 -20.80 -21.44 8.86
C HIS A 400 -19.36 -21.90 9.12
N HIS A 401 -19.00 -23.11 8.70
CA HIS A 401 -17.65 -23.66 8.83
C HIS A 401 -17.12 -24.13 7.47
N PRO A 402 -16.07 -23.50 6.91
CA PRO A 402 -15.65 -23.71 5.52
C PRO A 402 -14.78 -24.95 5.29
N HIS A 403 -14.23 -25.56 6.35
CA HIS A 403 -13.41 -26.77 6.26
C HIS A 403 -14.24 -28.05 6.42
N LEU A 404 -13.66 -29.18 5.98
CA LEU A 404 -14.25 -30.50 6.22
C LEU A 404 -14.19 -30.83 7.72
N THR A 405 -15.26 -31.38 8.24
CA THR A 405 -15.36 -31.94 9.59
C THR A 405 -15.35 -33.45 9.55
N LYS A 406 -16.13 -34.03 8.63
CA LYS A 406 -16.24 -35.47 8.40
C LYS A 406 -16.73 -35.69 6.96
N PRO A 407 -15.82 -35.81 5.97
CA PRO A 407 -16.20 -35.97 4.57
C PRO A 407 -17.10 -37.18 4.35
N THR A 408 -18.07 -37.04 3.46
CA THR A 408 -18.99 -38.12 3.05
C THR A 408 -18.84 -38.51 1.57
N SER A 409 -17.95 -37.82 0.86
CA SER A 409 -17.60 -38.07 -0.54
C SER A 409 -16.11 -37.87 -0.73
N MET A 410 -15.47 -38.79 -1.45
CA MET A 410 -14.06 -38.71 -1.80
C MET A 410 -13.81 -39.00 -3.27
N ILE A 411 -12.95 -38.18 -3.90
CA ILE A 411 -12.42 -38.40 -5.25
C ILE A 411 -10.92 -38.58 -5.13
N ILE A 412 -10.41 -39.77 -5.39
CA ILE A 412 -9.00 -40.13 -5.18
C ILE A 412 -8.36 -40.59 -6.49
N MET A 413 -7.34 -39.87 -6.94
CA MET A 413 -6.66 -40.12 -8.22
C MET A 413 -5.21 -40.59 -8.07
N SER A 414 -4.76 -40.86 -6.84
CA SER A 414 -3.43 -41.43 -6.60
C SER A 414 -3.36 -42.25 -5.32
N GLN A 415 -2.48 -43.25 -5.29
CA GLN A 415 -2.25 -44.10 -4.13
C GLN A 415 -1.87 -43.30 -2.87
N GLY A 416 -0.97 -42.31 -2.99
CA GLY A 416 -0.58 -41.47 -1.85
C GLY A 416 -1.72 -40.61 -1.30
N ALA A 417 -2.70 -40.25 -2.14
CA ALA A 417 -3.91 -39.58 -1.68
C ALA A 417 -4.88 -40.54 -0.99
N TYR A 418 -4.99 -41.79 -1.48
CA TYR A 418 -5.76 -42.85 -0.84
C TYR A 418 -5.28 -43.07 0.61
N GLU A 419 -3.97 -43.33 0.77
CA GLU A 419 -3.33 -43.59 2.07
C GLU A 419 -3.54 -42.43 3.05
N LYS A 420 -3.53 -41.20 2.54
CA LYS A 420 -3.63 -39.99 3.35
C LYS A 420 -5.07 -39.68 3.80
N TYR A 421 -6.06 -39.82 2.92
CA TYR A 421 -7.39 -39.23 3.14
C TYR A 421 -8.47 -40.25 3.52
N VAL A 422 -8.39 -41.51 3.06
CA VAL A 422 -9.51 -42.47 3.17
C VAL A 422 -9.94 -42.74 4.61
N GLN A 423 -9.02 -42.70 5.57
CA GLN A 423 -9.34 -42.89 6.99
C GLN A 423 -10.30 -41.83 7.55
N ALA A 424 -10.33 -40.63 6.96
CA ALA A 424 -11.23 -39.55 7.38
C ALA A 424 -12.66 -39.69 6.82
N LEU A 425 -12.90 -40.60 5.86
CA LEU A 425 -14.21 -40.77 5.23
C LEU A 425 -15.23 -41.30 6.25
N ALA A 426 -16.41 -40.68 6.30
CA ALA A 426 -17.48 -41.12 7.19
C ALA A 426 -17.93 -42.56 6.85
N PRO A 427 -18.38 -43.35 7.85
CA PRO A 427 -19.07 -44.61 7.59
C PRO A 427 -20.27 -44.40 6.65
N GLY A 428 -20.45 -45.29 5.69
CA GLY A 428 -21.42 -45.20 4.60
C GLY A 428 -21.09 -44.13 3.54
N GLY A 429 -19.93 -43.47 3.66
CA GLY A 429 -19.45 -42.49 2.69
C GLY A 429 -19.07 -43.13 1.36
N ILE A 430 -19.00 -42.30 0.31
CA ILE A 430 -18.68 -42.74 -1.04
C ILE A 430 -17.20 -42.44 -1.34
N LEU A 431 -16.47 -43.47 -1.75
CA LEU A 431 -15.10 -43.37 -2.26
C LEU A 431 -15.09 -43.65 -3.76
N LEU A 432 -14.62 -42.68 -4.54
CA LEU A 432 -14.46 -42.78 -5.99
C LEU A 432 -12.97 -42.75 -6.30
N LEU A 433 -12.47 -43.73 -7.03
CA LEU A 433 -11.04 -43.86 -7.34
C LEU A 433 -10.75 -44.00 -8.82
N ASP A 434 -9.56 -43.54 -9.22
CA ASP A 434 -8.97 -43.91 -10.51
C ASP A 434 -8.39 -45.32 -10.42
N SER A 435 -9.05 -46.30 -11.03
CA SER A 435 -8.72 -47.73 -10.89
C SER A 435 -7.40 -48.14 -11.55
N GLU A 436 -6.81 -47.29 -12.38
CA GLU A 436 -5.47 -47.55 -12.93
C GLU A 436 -4.33 -47.11 -11.99
N LEU A 437 -4.60 -46.16 -11.10
CA LEU A 437 -3.57 -45.52 -10.27
C LEU A 437 -3.73 -45.81 -8.77
N VAL A 438 -4.85 -46.40 -8.37
CA VAL A 438 -5.18 -46.69 -6.98
C VAL A 438 -5.56 -48.16 -6.84
N SER A 439 -4.77 -48.89 -6.06
CA SER A 439 -5.05 -50.27 -5.68
C SER A 439 -5.59 -50.31 -4.25
N LEU A 440 -6.68 -51.05 -4.06
CA LEU A 440 -7.24 -51.26 -2.72
C LEU A 440 -6.36 -52.24 -1.94
N PRO A 441 -5.93 -51.90 -0.71
CA PRO A 441 -5.21 -52.82 0.16
C PRO A 441 -6.16 -53.88 0.74
N GLU A 442 -5.60 -54.97 1.27
CA GLU A 442 -6.38 -56.07 1.88
C GLU A 442 -7.22 -55.63 3.08
N ASP A 443 -6.77 -54.60 3.81
CA ASP A 443 -7.46 -54.00 4.96
C ASP A 443 -8.38 -52.83 4.57
N HIS A 444 -8.82 -52.77 3.30
CA HIS A 444 -9.78 -51.78 2.85
C HIS A 444 -11.06 -51.82 3.68
N ARG A 445 -11.56 -50.64 4.03
CA ARG A 445 -12.75 -50.47 4.85
C ARG A 445 -13.99 -51.01 4.14
N GLU A 446 -14.68 -51.94 4.79
CA GLU A 446 -15.96 -52.51 4.31
C GLU A 446 -17.17 -51.62 4.65
N ASP A 447 -17.00 -50.62 5.52
CA ASP A 447 -18.08 -49.73 5.97
C ASP A 447 -18.33 -48.55 5.00
N ILE A 448 -17.62 -48.47 3.88
CA ILE A 448 -17.75 -47.41 2.87
C ILE A 448 -18.12 -47.99 1.51
N ARG A 449 -18.75 -47.18 0.66
CA ARG A 449 -19.13 -47.57 -0.70
C ARG A 449 -18.05 -47.14 -1.67
N THR A 450 -17.41 -48.09 -2.34
CA THR A 450 -16.24 -47.84 -3.18
C THR A 450 -16.54 -48.13 -4.65
N PHE A 451 -16.26 -47.15 -5.52
CA PHE A 451 -16.41 -47.30 -6.97
C PHE A 451 -15.12 -46.86 -7.67
N GLY A 452 -14.75 -47.59 -8.72
CA GLY A 452 -13.56 -47.31 -9.52
C GLY A 452 -13.90 -47.04 -10.98
N ILE A 453 -13.17 -46.11 -11.59
CA ILE A 453 -13.23 -45.81 -13.04
C ILE A 453 -11.79 -45.66 -13.57
N PRO A 454 -11.46 -46.16 -14.78
CA PRO A 454 -10.14 -45.94 -15.38
C PRO A 454 -10.05 -44.51 -15.96
N ALA A 455 -10.10 -43.49 -15.10
CA ALA A 455 -10.19 -42.09 -15.51
C ALA A 455 -8.98 -41.61 -16.32
N THR A 456 -7.78 -42.08 -15.97
CA THR A 456 -6.55 -41.76 -16.72
C THR A 456 -6.62 -42.33 -18.14
N LYS A 457 -6.97 -43.60 -18.31
CA LYS A 457 -7.22 -44.21 -19.62
C LYS A 457 -8.25 -43.47 -20.47
N ILE A 458 -9.40 -43.14 -19.88
CA ILE A 458 -10.47 -42.39 -20.59
C ILE A 458 -9.89 -41.08 -21.14
N ALA A 459 -9.13 -40.35 -20.33
CA ALA A 459 -8.52 -39.10 -20.75
C ALA A 459 -7.44 -39.29 -21.84
N GLU A 460 -6.66 -40.37 -21.78
CA GLU A 460 -5.65 -40.72 -22.77
C GLU A 460 -6.25 -41.12 -24.12
N GLU A 461 -7.30 -41.93 -24.12
CA GLU A 461 -8.01 -42.35 -25.34
C GLU A 461 -8.66 -41.17 -26.08
N ASN A 462 -9.08 -40.15 -25.34
CA ASN A 462 -9.58 -38.87 -25.88
C ASN A 462 -8.45 -37.88 -26.24
N GLY A 463 -7.18 -38.28 -26.11
CA GLY A 463 -6.02 -37.50 -26.56
C GLY A 463 -5.52 -36.41 -25.61
N ASN A 464 -5.98 -36.39 -24.35
CA ASN A 464 -5.52 -35.43 -23.34
C ASN A 464 -5.55 -36.02 -21.92
N ASN A 465 -4.43 -36.61 -21.49
CA ASN A 465 -4.27 -37.16 -20.14
C ASN A 465 -4.57 -36.16 -18.99
N ARG A 466 -4.49 -34.85 -19.25
CA ARG A 466 -4.83 -33.82 -18.24
C ARG A 466 -6.33 -33.71 -17.96
N ALA A 467 -7.18 -34.38 -18.75
CA ALA A 467 -8.63 -34.41 -18.57
C ALA A 467 -9.11 -35.54 -17.65
N ALA A 468 -8.21 -36.32 -17.03
CA ALA A 468 -8.58 -37.41 -16.12
C ALA A 468 -9.44 -36.92 -14.94
N ASN A 469 -9.17 -35.71 -14.45
CA ASN A 469 -10.02 -35.10 -13.42
C ASN A 469 -11.43 -34.80 -13.92
N THR A 470 -11.59 -34.44 -15.19
CA THR A 470 -12.88 -34.22 -15.83
C THR A 470 -13.68 -35.52 -15.98
N ALA A 471 -13.02 -36.64 -16.29
CA ALA A 471 -13.65 -37.97 -16.27
C ALA A 471 -14.15 -38.31 -14.85
N MET A 472 -13.30 -38.10 -13.83
CA MET A 472 -13.69 -38.28 -12.43
C MET A 472 -14.86 -37.38 -12.01
N LEU A 473 -14.93 -36.14 -12.51
CA LEU A 473 -16.07 -35.25 -12.24
C LEU A 473 -17.37 -35.77 -12.85
N GLY A 474 -17.31 -36.33 -14.06
CA GLY A 474 -18.45 -37.00 -14.70
C GLY A 474 -18.93 -38.17 -13.85
N PHE A 475 -18.00 -39.04 -13.48
CA PHE A 475 -18.26 -40.20 -12.63
C PHE A 475 -18.85 -39.82 -11.27
N TRP A 476 -18.21 -38.88 -10.57
CA TRP A 476 -18.70 -38.32 -9.30
C TRP A 476 -20.09 -37.73 -9.43
N SER A 477 -20.36 -36.99 -10.52
CA SER A 477 -21.67 -36.37 -10.75
C SER A 477 -22.79 -37.39 -10.91
N ALA A 478 -22.52 -38.51 -11.57
CA ALA A 478 -23.50 -39.57 -11.75
C ALA A 478 -23.75 -40.32 -10.43
N VAL A 479 -22.68 -40.69 -9.71
CA VAL A 479 -22.77 -41.46 -8.46
C VAL A 479 -23.43 -40.66 -7.34
N GLU A 480 -23.09 -39.38 -7.18
CA GLU A 480 -23.62 -38.55 -6.10
C GLU A 480 -24.98 -37.94 -6.45
N GLY A 481 -25.18 -37.51 -7.70
CA GLY A 481 -26.45 -36.90 -8.14
C GLY A 481 -26.84 -35.59 -7.45
N ILE A 482 -25.90 -34.95 -6.73
CA ILE A 482 -26.16 -33.76 -5.90
C ILE A 482 -26.24 -32.49 -6.75
N LEU A 483 -25.38 -32.37 -7.76
CA LEU A 483 -25.38 -31.27 -8.70
C LEU A 483 -26.06 -31.70 -10.01
N GLU A 484 -26.67 -30.74 -10.70
CA GLU A 484 -27.28 -31.04 -11.99
C GLU A 484 -26.20 -31.11 -13.07
N LYS A 485 -26.29 -32.12 -13.93
CA LYS A 485 -25.28 -32.40 -14.97
C LYS A 485 -24.93 -31.16 -15.80
N GLN A 486 -25.95 -30.40 -16.20
CA GLN A 486 -25.79 -29.16 -16.98
C GLN A 486 -24.97 -28.09 -16.23
N ALA A 487 -25.08 -28.01 -14.90
CA ALA A 487 -24.29 -27.06 -14.11
C ALA A 487 -22.79 -27.39 -14.16
N LEU A 488 -22.46 -28.68 -14.09
CA LEU A 488 -21.08 -29.14 -14.22
C LEU A 488 -20.55 -28.96 -15.64
N GLU A 489 -21.35 -29.26 -16.67
CA GLU A 489 -20.98 -29.01 -18.06
C GLU A 489 -20.62 -27.53 -18.29
N GLN A 490 -21.44 -26.59 -17.79
CA GLN A 490 -21.13 -25.15 -17.89
C GLN A 490 -19.91 -24.75 -17.05
N ALA A 491 -19.78 -25.26 -15.83
CA ALA A 491 -18.62 -24.98 -14.98
C ALA A 491 -17.30 -25.51 -15.59
N ILE A 492 -17.34 -26.67 -16.25
CA ILE A 492 -16.20 -27.22 -17.00
C ILE A 492 -15.87 -26.30 -18.18
N ALA A 493 -16.87 -25.92 -18.97
CA ALA A 493 -16.68 -25.06 -20.13
C ALA A 493 -16.03 -23.70 -19.78
N GLU A 494 -16.40 -23.09 -18.64
CA GLU A 494 -15.76 -21.86 -18.14
C GLU A 494 -14.38 -22.09 -17.51
N SER A 495 -14.10 -23.29 -17.01
CA SER A 495 -12.87 -23.59 -16.24
C SER A 495 -11.71 -24.11 -17.08
N VAL A 496 -11.95 -24.53 -18.33
CA VAL A 496 -10.93 -25.08 -19.22
C VAL A 496 -10.62 -24.14 -20.39
N PRO A 497 -9.44 -24.26 -21.04
CA PRO A 497 -9.14 -23.47 -22.23
C PRO A 497 -10.20 -23.64 -23.33
N PRO A 498 -10.58 -22.56 -24.07
CA PRO A 498 -11.64 -22.63 -25.08
C PRO A 498 -11.44 -23.73 -26.13
N LYS A 499 -10.18 -24.00 -26.51
CA LYS A 499 -9.82 -25.03 -27.49
C LYS A 499 -10.07 -26.47 -27.01
N THR A 500 -10.18 -26.68 -25.71
CA THR A 500 -10.32 -28.01 -25.10
C THR A 500 -11.70 -28.25 -24.49
N VAL A 501 -12.66 -27.32 -24.63
CA VAL A 501 -14.00 -27.44 -24.06
C VAL A 501 -14.72 -28.67 -24.58
N ALA A 502 -14.82 -28.84 -25.91
CA ALA A 502 -15.51 -29.97 -26.51
C ALA A 502 -14.96 -31.33 -26.03
N LEU A 503 -13.63 -31.47 -26.04
CA LEU A 503 -12.93 -32.65 -25.54
C LEU A 503 -13.23 -32.91 -24.07
N ASN A 504 -13.19 -31.89 -23.22
CA ASN A 504 -13.47 -32.07 -21.79
C ASN A 504 -14.93 -32.44 -21.54
N LEU A 505 -15.88 -31.91 -22.30
CA LEU A 505 -17.28 -32.29 -22.19
C LEU A 505 -17.53 -33.74 -22.64
N GLU A 506 -16.81 -34.21 -23.68
CA GLU A 506 -16.86 -35.61 -24.11
C GLU A 506 -16.26 -36.56 -23.04
N VAL A 507 -15.10 -36.20 -22.48
CA VAL A 507 -14.48 -36.95 -21.37
C VAL A 507 -15.37 -36.97 -20.12
N PHE A 508 -16.03 -35.85 -19.80
CA PHE A 508 -17.01 -35.78 -18.73
C PHE A 508 -18.20 -36.71 -19.00
N GLN A 509 -18.70 -36.74 -20.23
CA GLN A 509 -19.84 -37.58 -20.62
C GLN A 509 -19.52 -39.08 -20.46
N GLN A 510 -18.35 -39.53 -20.92
CA GLN A 510 -17.92 -40.92 -20.77
C GLN A 510 -17.79 -41.30 -19.28
N GLY A 511 -17.24 -40.41 -18.45
CA GLY A 511 -17.19 -40.59 -17.01
C GLY A 511 -18.58 -40.69 -16.37
N TYR A 512 -19.51 -39.84 -16.81
CA TYR A 512 -20.90 -39.81 -16.32
C TYR A 512 -21.66 -41.10 -16.66
N GLU A 513 -21.50 -41.62 -17.88
CA GLU A 513 -22.13 -42.87 -18.32
C GLU A 513 -21.65 -44.08 -17.50
N GLN A 514 -20.34 -44.22 -17.31
CA GLN A 514 -19.79 -45.28 -16.45
C GLN A 514 -20.25 -45.16 -15.00
N GLY A 515 -20.49 -43.94 -14.50
CA GLY A 515 -21.05 -43.74 -13.17
C GLY A 515 -22.48 -44.25 -13.04
N LEU A 516 -23.31 -44.08 -14.08
CA LEU A 516 -24.66 -44.64 -14.11
C LEU A 516 -24.63 -46.18 -14.15
N GLU A 517 -23.72 -46.76 -14.92
CA GLU A 517 -23.53 -48.22 -14.98
C GLU A 517 -23.10 -48.80 -13.63
N ALA A 518 -22.17 -48.14 -12.94
CA ALA A 518 -21.68 -48.56 -11.63
C ALA A 518 -22.79 -48.59 -10.56
N ILE A 519 -23.69 -47.60 -10.57
CA ILE A 519 -24.85 -47.57 -9.66
C ILE A 519 -25.86 -48.69 -9.97
N GLN A 520 -26.06 -49.00 -11.26
CA GLN A 520 -26.99 -50.08 -11.66
C GLN A 520 -26.49 -51.46 -11.25
N GLN A 521 -25.18 -51.69 -11.31
CA GLN A 521 -24.55 -52.94 -10.88
C GLN A 521 -24.68 -53.12 -9.36
N GLU A 522 -24.47 -52.06 -8.58
CA GLU A 522 -24.64 -52.10 -7.11
C GLU A 522 -26.09 -52.34 -6.67
N GLY A 523 -27.08 -51.83 -7.43
CA GLY A 523 -28.51 -52.04 -7.13
C GLY A 523 -29.07 -53.39 -7.58
N SER A 524 -28.28 -54.22 -8.26
CA SER A 524 -28.66 -55.55 -8.76
C SER A 524 -28.14 -56.71 -7.91
N GLU A 525 -27.30 -56.42 -6.90
CA GLU A 525 -26.86 -57.31 -5.82
C GLU A 525 -27.69 -57.07 -4.55
#